data_AF-A0A259PH05-F1
#
_entry.id   AF-A0A259PH05-F1
#
_cell.length_a   1.000
_cell.length_b   1.000
_cell.length_c   1.000
_cell.angle_alpha   90.00
_cell.angle_beta   90.00
_cell.angle_gamma   90.00
#
_symmetry.space_group_name_H-M   'P 1'
#
loop_
_entity.id
_entity.type
_entity.pdbx_description
1 polymer ?
#
loop_
_entity_poly.entity_id
_entity_poly.type
_entity_poly.pdbx_seq_one_letter_code
_entity_poly.pdbx_strand_id
1 'polypeptide(L)'
;MSSLLLAAPTTTAGTPQLIVAAVVGIAAIVLLIVWLKLHPFLSLTLGAFLMAVVAGVPYKKSFDSFTTGLGSTVGSVGVLIVLGAIIGTLLVRSGGADEIVDTILAKTPMARLPWALALIAFVIG
;
A
#
# COMPACT_ATOMS: atom_id res chain seq x y z
N MET A 1 45.09 -0.66 11.49
CA MET A 1 44.45 -1.95 11.17
C MET A 1 43.62 -2.43 12.37
N SER A 2 42.64 -1.63 12.82
CA SER A 2 41.92 -1.92 14.08
C SER A 2 40.43 -1.53 14.06
N SER A 3 39.87 -1.12 12.91
CA SER A 3 38.47 -0.68 12.78
C SER A 3 37.53 -1.71 12.12
N LEU A 4 37.99 -2.94 11.89
CA LEU A 4 37.22 -4.01 11.23
C LEU A 4 36.44 -4.94 12.19
N LEU A 5 36.42 -4.64 13.50
CA LEU A 5 35.89 -5.52 14.55
C LEU A 5 34.50 -5.13 15.11
N LEU A 6 33.76 -4.26 14.43
CA LEU A 6 32.37 -3.90 14.81
C LEU A 6 31.32 -4.25 13.74
N ALA A 7 31.58 -5.29 12.96
CA ALA A 7 30.56 -5.98 12.16
C ALA A 7 30.36 -7.37 12.77
N ALA A 8 29.72 -7.42 13.95
CA ALA A 8 29.26 -8.69 14.50
C ALA A 8 28.38 -9.40 13.44
N PRO A 9 28.61 -10.69 13.17
CA PRO A 9 27.92 -11.41 12.10
C PRO A 9 26.48 -11.66 12.55
N THR A 10 25.50 -10.99 11.95
CA THR A 10 24.08 -11.24 12.24
C THR A 10 23.34 -11.73 11.00
N THR A 11 23.83 -12.80 10.37
CA THR A 11 23.02 -13.71 9.55
C THR A 11 23.73 -15.06 9.47
N THR A 12 23.44 -15.92 10.46
CA THR A 12 23.38 -17.39 10.29
C THR A 12 21.93 -17.80 10.01
N ALA A 13 21.20 -16.96 9.27
CA ALA A 13 19.85 -17.24 8.80
C ALA A 13 19.94 -17.40 7.28
N GLY A 14 19.71 -18.61 6.76
CA GLY A 14 19.75 -18.82 5.32
C GLY A 14 18.76 -17.88 4.62
N THR A 15 19.07 -17.47 3.39
CA THR A 15 18.13 -16.88 2.41
C THR A 15 16.68 -17.42 2.52
N PRO A 16 16.43 -18.74 2.75
CA PRO A 16 15.08 -19.25 3.00
C PRO A 16 14.34 -18.61 4.20
N GLN A 17 15.00 -18.27 5.29
CA GLN A 17 14.35 -17.73 6.49
C GLN A 17 13.83 -16.30 6.29
N LEU A 18 14.57 -15.47 5.53
CA LEU A 18 14.12 -14.12 5.16
C LEU A 18 12.92 -14.16 4.21
N ILE A 19 12.92 -15.12 3.27
CA ILE A 19 11.79 -15.34 2.36
C ILE A 19 10.56 -15.81 3.14
N VAL A 20 10.71 -16.76 4.06
CA VAL A 20 9.61 -17.23 4.91
C VAL A 20 9.06 -16.11 5.79
N ALA A 21 9.92 -15.30 6.42
CA ALA A 21 9.49 -14.14 7.18
C ALA A 21 8.71 -13.14 6.30
N ALA A 22 9.22 -12.82 5.09
CA ALA A 22 8.54 -11.93 4.15
C ALA A 22 7.15 -12.45 3.74
N VAL A 23 7.05 -13.73 3.39
CA VAL A 23 5.78 -14.37 3.02
C VAL A 23 4.79 -14.35 4.20
N VAL A 24 5.25 -14.67 5.42
CA VAL A 24 4.41 -14.63 6.63
C VAL A 24 3.94 -13.20 6.93
N GLY A 25 4.81 -12.20 6.75
CA GLY A 25 4.45 -10.78 6.91
C GLY A 25 3.39 -10.32 5.93
N ILE A 26 3.55 -10.63 4.64
CA ILE A 26 2.57 -10.30 3.59
C ILE A 26 1.25 -11.03 3.85
N ALA A 27 1.30 -12.32 4.16
CA ALA A 27 0.12 -13.11 4.50
C ALA A 27 -0.63 -12.54 5.70
N ALA A 28 0.09 -12.13 6.76
CA ALA A 28 -0.50 -11.49 7.93
C ALA A 28 -1.19 -10.16 7.60
N ILE A 29 -0.58 -9.32 6.76
CA ILE A 29 -1.19 -8.05 6.30
C ILE A 29 -2.49 -8.33 5.54
N VAL A 30 -2.45 -9.24 4.56
CA VAL A 30 -3.63 -9.60 3.75
C VAL A 30 -4.73 -10.18 4.64
N LEU A 31 -4.38 -11.05 5.59
CA LEU A 31 -5.36 -11.66 6.49
C LEU A 31 -5.97 -10.62 7.45
N LEU A 32 -5.19 -9.66 7.95
CA LEU A 32 -5.71 -8.54 8.75
C LEU A 32 -6.68 -7.65 7.96
N ILE A 33 -6.41 -7.39 6.68
CA ILE A 33 -7.28 -6.58 5.82
C ILE A 33 -8.57 -7.34 5.47
N VAL A 34 -8.45 -8.60 5.03
CA VAL A 34 -9.58 -9.37 4.50
C VAL A 34 -10.49 -9.91 5.61
N TRP A 35 -9.93 -10.47 6.67
CA TRP A 35 -10.72 -11.09 7.75
C TRP A 35 -11.08 -10.10 8.87
N LEU A 36 -10.09 -9.34 9.34
CA LEU A 36 -10.27 -8.44 10.49
C LEU A 36 -10.87 -7.08 10.09
N LYS A 37 -11.04 -6.81 8.78
CA LYS A 37 -11.62 -5.57 8.22
C LYS A 37 -10.99 -4.29 8.81
N LEU A 38 -9.71 -4.35 9.19
CA LEU A 38 -9.00 -3.18 9.70
C LEU A 38 -8.62 -2.24 8.55
N HIS A 39 -8.63 -0.93 8.83
CA HIS A 39 -8.18 0.08 7.87
C HIS A 39 -6.77 -0.27 7.34
N PRO A 40 -6.51 -0.16 6.02
CA PRO A 40 -5.25 -0.58 5.40
C PRO A 40 -4.01 -0.01 6.10
N PHE A 41 -4.06 1.24 6.54
CA PHE A 41 -2.98 1.87 7.30
C PHE A 41 -2.68 1.14 8.61
N LEU A 42 -3.72 0.79 9.39
CA LEU A 42 -3.56 0.10 10.66
C LEU A 42 -3.04 -1.34 10.46
N SER A 43 -3.53 -2.01 9.41
CA SER A 43 -3.03 -3.34 9.00
C SER A 43 -1.56 -3.29 8.60
N LEU A 44 -1.12 -2.25 7.89
CA LEU A 44 0.30 -2.07 7.52
C LEU A 44 1.18 -1.81 8.75
N THR A 45 0.73 -0.96 9.68
CA THR A 45 1.48 -0.68 10.92
C THR A 45 1.61 -1.93 11.80
N LEU A 46 0.51 -2.66 12.02
CA LEU A 46 0.54 -3.91 12.78
C LEU A 46 1.33 -5.01 12.07
N GLY A 47 1.22 -5.11 10.74
CA GLY A 47 1.98 -6.06 9.93
C GLY A 47 3.48 -5.81 10.01
N ALA A 48 3.91 -4.55 9.94
CA ALA A 48 5.31 -4.17 10.12
C ALA A 48 5.81 -4.49 11.54
N PHE A 49 4.96 -4.29 12.56
CA PHE A 49 5.28 -4.64 13.94
C PHE A 49 5.42 -6.16 14.13
N LEU A 50 4.48 -6.94 13.61
CA LEU A 50 4.54 -8.41 13.62
C LEU A 50 5.79 -8.91 12.89
N MET A 51 6.13 -8.33 11.73
CA MET A 51 7.35 -8.66 11.01
C MET A 51 8.62 -8.34 11.81
N ALA A 52 8.66 -7.21 12.50
CA ALA A 52 9.79 -6.85 13.35
C ALA A 52 10.00 -7.86 14.49
N VAL A 53 8.91 -8.33 15.09
CA VAL A 53 8.93 -9.37 16.13
C VAL A 53 9.41 -10.71 15.57
N VAL A 54 8.87 -11.14 14.42
CA VAL A 54 9.23 -12.42 13.78
C VAL A 54 10.67 -12.41 13.26
N ALA A 55 11.16 -11.28 12.76
CA ALA A 55 12.52 -11.14 12.24
C ALA A 55 13.58 -10.92 13.34
N GLY A 56 13.19 -10.70 14.60
CA GLY A 56 14.11 -10.52 15.72
C GLY A 56 14.96 -9.25 15.65
N VAL A 57 14.51 -8.24 14.89
CA VAL A 57 15.25 -6.98 14.67
C VAL A 57 14.95 -6.01 15.82
N PRO A 58 15.94 -5.25 16.33
CA PRO A 58 15.71 -4.29 17.41
C PRO A 58 14.55 -3.32 17.09
N TYR A 59 13.61 -3.16 18.02
CA TYR A 59 12.38 -2.36 17.83
C TYR A 59 12.64 -0.95 17.28
N LYS A 60 13.70 -0.28 17.76
CA LYS A 60 14.13 1.04 17.25
C LYS A 60 14.43 1.02 15.76
N LYS A 61 15.20 0.02 15.29
CA LYS A 61 15.60 -0.05 13.88
C LYS A 61 14.43 -0.38 12.97
N SER A 62 13.50 -1.23 13.43
CA SER A 62 12.29 -1.53 12.67
C SER A 62 11.36 -0.32 12.56
N PHE A 63 11.20 0.44 13.65
CA PHE A 63 10.38 1.65 13.65
C PHE A 63 10.98 2.78 12.80
N ASP A 64 12.31 2.97 12.88
CA ASP A 64 13.04 3.91 12.02
C ASP A 64 12.92 3.50 10.54
N SER A 65 13.06 2.21 10.23
CA SER A 65 12.95 1.71 8.85
C SER A 65 11.53 1.86 8.30
N PHE A 66 10.50 1.57 9.10
CA PHE A 66 9.10 1.77 8.74
C PHE A 66 8.81 3.26 8.47
N THR A 67 9.18 4.13 9.41
CA THR A 67 8.93 5.57 9.30
C THR A 67 9.69 6.19 8.14
N THR A 68 10.94 5.76 7.91
CA THR A 68 11.75 6.23 6.78
C THR A 68 11.19 5.76 5.45
N GLY A 69 10.81 4.49 5.33
CA GLY A 69 10.25 3.94 4.09
C GLY A 69 8.89 4.57 3.73
N LEU A 70 7.99 4.64 4.71
CA LEU A 70 6.71 5.32 4.56
C LEU A 70 6.92 6.81 4.27
N GLY A 71 7.78 7.49 5.03
CA GLY A 71 8.06 8.91 4.89
C GLY A 71 8.70 9.28 3.55
N SER A 72 9.61 8.46 3.02
CA SER A 72 10.19 8.66 1.69
C SER A 72 9.14 8.53 0.58
N THR A 73 8.22 7.57 0.69
CA THR A 73 7.14 7.38 -0.26
C THR A 73 6.11 8.50 -0.16
N VAL A 74 5.66 8.85 1.04
CA VAL A 74 4.73 9.96 1.24
C VAL A 74 5.39 11.29 0.84
N GLY A 75 6.69 11.46 1.05
CA GLY A 75 7.43 12.63 0.59
C GLY A 75 7.49 12.75 -0.93
N SER A 76 7.68 11.63 -1.65
CA SER A 76 7.81 11.64 -3.10
C SER A 76 6.47 11.74 -3.84
N VAL A 77 5.42 11.08 -3.35
CA VAL A 77 4.12 11.01 -4.03
C VAL A 77 2.97 11.68 -3.26
N GLY A 78 3.16 12.08 -2.01
CA GLY A 78 2.07 12.56 -1.15
C GLY A 78 1.40 13.85 -1.63
N VAL A 79 2.17 14.81 -2.17
CA VAL A 79 1.58 16.03 -2.75
C VAL A 79 0.70 15.69 -3.94
N LEU A 80 1.14 14.77 -4.81
CA LEU A 80 0.36 14.30 -5.96
C LEU A 80 -0.93 13.62 -5.53
N ILE A 81 -0.86 12.78 -4.48
CA ILE A 81 -2.04 12.10 -3.93
C ILE A 81 -3.05 13.11 -3.38
N VAL A 82 -2.61 14.11 -2.61
CA VAL A 82 -3.49 15.13 -2.03
C VAL A 82 -4.13 16.00 -3.12
N LEU A 83 -3.35 16.45 -4.10
CA LEU A 83 -3.90 17.23 -5.22
C LEU A 83 -4.87 16.42 -6.07
N GLY A 84 -4.55 15.15 -6.35
CA GLY A 84 -5.45 14.23 -7.05
C GLY A 84 -6.77 14.05 -6.30
N ALA A 85 -6.73 13.88 -4.97
CA ALA A 85 -7.92 13.77 -4.14
C ALA A 85 -8.78 15.06 -4.15
N ILE A 86 -8.15 16.24 -4.13
CA ILE A 86 -8.86 17.52 -4.24
C ILE A 86 -9.55 17.64 -5.60
N ILE A 87 -8.82 17.43 -6.70
CA ILE A 87 -9.38 17.51 -8.06
C ILE A 87 -10.49 16.48 -8.25
N GLY A 88 -10.28 15.23 -7.84
CA GLY A 88 -11.29 14.17 -7.91
C GLY A 88 -12.55 14.52 -7.13
N THR A 89 -12.40 15.06 -5.91
CA THR A 89 -13.54 15.50 -5.11
C THR A 89 -14.29 16.66 -5.76
N LEU A 90 -13.58 17.62 -6.37
CA LEU A 90 -14.22 18.70 -7.11
C LEU A 90 -14.98 18.18 -8.34
N LEU A 91 -14.44 17.18 -9.03
CA LEU A 91 -15.07 16.56 -10.21
C LEU A 91 -16.36 15.79 -9.85
N VAL A 92 -16.34 15.09 -8.71
CA VAL A 92 -17.52 14.40 -8.18
C VAL A 92 -18.55 15.39 -7.66
N ARG A 93 -18.13 16.46 -6.96
CA ARG A 93 -19.06 17.48 -6.43
C ARG A 93 -19.64 18.40 -7.49
N SER A 94 -18.95 18.61 -8.61
CA SER A 94 -19.43 19.44 -9.72
C SER A 94 -20.41 18.73 -10.65
N GLY A 95 -20.60 17.42 -10.49
CA GLY A 95 -21.35 16.58 -11.44
C GLY A 95 -20.59 16.30 -12.75
N GLY A 96 -19.34 16.76 -12.87
CA GLY A 96 -18.52 16.51 -14.06
C GLY A 96 -18.22 15.02 -14.26
N ALA A 97 -18.04 14.27 -13.16
CA ALA A 97 -17.86 12.82 -13.23
C ALA A 97 -19.14 12.11 -13.75
N ASP A 98 -20.32 12.56 -13.31
CA ASP A 98 -21.61 11.99 -13.71
C ASP A 98 -21.89 12.24 -15.21
N GLU A 99 -21.61 13.45 -15.71
CA GLU A 99 -21.76 13.79 -17.14
C GLU A 99 -20.86 12.91 -18.04
N ILE A 100 -19.65 12.59 -17.58
CA ILE A 100 -18.73 11.68 -18.29
C ILE A 100 -19.32 10.26 -18.32
N VAL A 101 -19.85 9.78 -17.19
CA VAL A 101 -20.48 8.46 -17.08
C VAL A 101 -21.67 8.36 -18.04
N ASP A 102 -22.58 9.32 -18.00
CA ASP A 102 -23.80 9.34 -18.80
C ASP A 102 -23.51 9.42 -20.30
N THR A 103 -22.53 10.23 -20.70
CA THR A 103 -22.11 10.34 -22.11
C THR A 103 -21.55 9.02 -22.65
N ILE A 104 -20.77 8.28 -21.84
CA ILE A 104 -20.22 6.99 -22.23
C ILE A 104 -21.31 5.92 -22.27
N LEU A 105 -22.21 5.90 -21.28
CA LEU A 105 -23.33 4.96 -21.23
C LEU A 105 -24.30 5.16 -22.40
N ALA A 106 -24.60 6.40 -22.78
CA ALA A 106 -25.49 6.71 -23.90
C ALA A 106 -24.99 6.15 -25.24
N LYS A 107 -23.67 5.97 -25.40
CA LYS A 107 -23.05 5.40 -26.61
C LYS A 107 -22.77 3.89 -26.50
N THR A 108 -23.05 3.28 -25.35
CA THR A 108 -22.72 1.87 -25.08
C THR A 108 -23.95 0.98 -25.26
N PRO A 109 -23.86 -0.10 -26.06
CA PRO A 109 -24.96 -1.07 -26.19
C PRO A 109 -25.14 -1.90 -24.91
N MET A 110 -26.38 -2.31 -24.60
CA MET A 110 -26.77 -3.05 -23.38
C MET A 110 -25.84 -4.23 -23.02
N ALA A 111 -25.36 -4.99 -24.02
CA ALA A 111 -24.48 -6.13 -23.81
C ALA A 111 -23.08 -5.77 -23.27
N ARG A 112 -22.64 -4.50 -23.41
CA ARG A 112 -21.32 -4.01 -22.99
C ARG A 112 -21.37 -3.10 -21.78
N LEU A 113 -22.54 -2.85 -21.19
CA LEU A 113 -22.69 -1.99 -20.01
C LEU A 113 -21.79 -2.39 -18.83
N PRO A 114 -21.64 -3.68 -18.44
CA PRO A 114 -20.76 -4.06 -17.33
C PRO A 114 -19.30 -3.71 -17.61
N TRP A 115 -18.86 -3.89 -18.87
CA TRP A 115 -17.50 -3.55 -19.29
C TRP A 115 -17.27 -2.05 -19.39
N ALA A 116 -18.27 -1.27 -19.83
CA ALA A 116 -18.18 0.18 -19.83
C ALA A 116 -18.13 0.75 -18.42
N LEU A 117 -18.92 0.22 -17.49
CA LEU A 117 -18.85 0.59 -16.07
C LEU A 117 -17.50 0.26 -15.46
N ALA A 118 -16.90 -0.89 -15.80
CA ALA A 118 -15.54 -1.23 -15.37
C ALA A 118 -14.48 -0.26 -15.94
N LEU A 119 -14.62 0.15 -17.22
CA LEU A 119 -13.73 1.13 -17.85
C LEU A 119 -13.87 2.51 -17.18
N ILE A 120 -15.11 2.96 -16.97
CA ILE A 120 -15.40 4.24 -16.31
C ILE A 120 -14.83 4.24 -14.89
N ALA A 121 -15.03 3.16 -14.12
CA ALA A 121 -14.45 3.01 -12.80
C ALA A 121 -12.91 3.00 -12.80
N PHE A 122 -12.27 2.52 -13.87
CA PHE A 122 -10.82 2.56 -14.03
C PHE A 122 -10.27 3.93 -14.45
N VAL A 123 -11.07 4.74 -15.16
CA VAL A 123 -10.65 6.08 -15.62
C VAL A 123 -10.92 7.14 -14.56
N ILE A 124 -12.04 7.01 -13.83
CA ILE A 124 -12.46 7.97 -12.78
C ILE A 124 -11.92 7.58 -11.41
N GLY A 125 -11.86 6.28 -11.10
CA GLY A 125 -11.29 5.74 -9.87
C GLY A 125 -9.77 5.67 -9.92
#